data_AF-A0A0S8K8C4-F1
#
_entry.id   AF-A0A0S8K8C4-F1
#
_cell.length_a   1.000
_cell.length_b   1.000
_cell.length_c   1.000
_cell.angle_alpha   90.00
_cell.angle_beta   90.00
_cell.angle_gamma   90.00
#
_symmetry.space_group_name_H-M   'P 1'
#
loop_
_entity.id
_entity.type
_entity.pdbx_description
1 polymer ?
#
loop_
_entity_poly.entity_id
_entity_poly.type
_entity_poly.pdbx_seq_one_letter_code
_entity_poly.pdbx_strand_id
1 'polypeptide(L)'
;MPWIDNEAPKAPVNLTIEGSTIRWYPVVEENEMDKARFFVVYRFELNEPRYLKHKDRIISITGENHMSFINGIPKGVYRVSALDRTNNESQLSTLLLVD
;
A
#
# COMPACT_ATOMS: atom_id res chain seq x y z
N MET A 1 -2.25 2.20 31.13
CA MET A 1 -2.33 2.55 29.70
C MET A 1 -1.84 1.34 28.93
N PRO A 2 -2.56 0.82 27.92
CA PRO A 2 -2.01 -0.24 27.10
C PRO A 2 -0.79 0.31 26.36
N TRP A 3 0.31 -0.46 26.31
CA TRP A 3 1.54 -0.02 25.65
C TRP A 3 1.40 0.01 24.12
N ILE A 4 0.36 -0.63 23.58
CA ILE A 4 0.08 -0.77 22.16
C ILE A 4 -1.29 -0.14 21.88
N ASP A 5 -1.32 0.82 20.96
CA ASP A 5 -2.57 1.29 20.38
C ASP A 5 -3.02 0.31 19.27
N ASN A 6 -4.27 0.47 18.83
CA ASN A 6 -4.87 -0.28 17.73
C ASN A 6 -5.34 0.71 16.65
N GLU A 7 -4.66 1.86 16.55
CA GLU A 7 -4.99 2.90 15.58
C GLU A 7 -4.17 2.65 14.32
N ALA A 8 -4.86 2.46 13.20
CA ALA A 8 -4.19 2.21 11.93
C ALA A 8 -3.70 3.54 11.32
N PRO A 9 -2.54 3.53 10.64
CA PRO A 9 -2.07 4.70 9.92
C PRO A 9 -3.06 5.06 8.79
N LYS A 10 -2.97 6.29 8.29
CA LYS A 10 -3.76 6.69 7.11
C LYS A 10 -3.27 5.97 5.85
N ALA A 11 -4.20 5.73 4.93
CA ALA A 11 -3.91 5.08 3.66
C ALA A 11 -2.95 5.93 2.80
N PRO A 12 -1.98 5.32 2.10
CA PRO A 12 -1.12 6.03 1.17
C PRO A 12 -1.90 6.73 0.06
N VAL A 13 -1.36 7.84 -0.42
CA VAL A 13 -1.97 8.70 -1.44
C VAL A 13 -1.07 8.83 -2.68
N ASN A 14 -1.64 9.41 -3.74
CA ASN A 14 -0.95 9.73 -4.99
C ASN A 14 -0.22 8.51 -5.60
N LEU A 15 -0.94 7.40 -5.74
CA LEU A 15 -0.43 6.24 -6.49
C LEU A 15 -0.32 6.60 -7.97
N THR A 16 0.90 6.54 -8.50
CA THR A 16 1.19 6.89 -9.90
C THR A 16 2.18 5.92 -10.53
N ILE A 17 2.19 5.90 -11.87
CA ILE A 17 3.16 5.15 -12.67
C ILE A 17 4.24 6.11 -13.17
N GLU A 18 5.49 5.78 -12.88
CA GLU A 18 6.70 6.47 -13.34
C GLU A 18 7.58 5.47 -14.09
N GLY A 19 7.42 5.38 -15.41
CA GLY A 19 8.11 4.38 -16.23
C GLY A 19 7.70 2.96 -15.83
N SER A 20 8.64 2.16 -15.34
CA SER A 20 8.37 0.80 -14.82
C SER A 20 8.24 0.75 -13.29
N THR A 21 7.96 1.88 -12.65
CA THR A 21 7.84 2.00 -11.19
C THR A 21 6.44 2.50 -10.80
N ILE A 22 5.84 1.89 -9.79
CA ILE A 22 4.68 2.44 -9.09
C ILE A 22 5.19 3.20 -7.87
N ARG A 23 4.79 4.46 -7.71
CA ARG A 23 5.15 5.31 -6.55
C ARG A 23 3.89 5.68 -5.77
N TRP A 24 4.03 5.86 -4.46
CA TRP A 24 3.00 6.37 -3.56
C TRP A 24 3.64 7.24 -2.47
N TYR A 25 2.81 7.89 -1.66
CA TYR A 25 3.28 8.72 -0.56
C TYR A 25 2.51 8.43 0.73
N PRO A 26 3.19 8.34 1.88
CA PRO A 26 2.50 8.30 3.16
C PRO A 26 1.82 9.64 3.43
N VAL A 27 0.71 9.61 4.16
CA VAL A 27 0.16 10.82 4.76
C VAL A 27 1.04 11.20 5.95
N VAL A 28 1.37 12.48 6.08
CA VAL A 28 2.18 12.99 7.19
C VAL A 28 1.33 12.97 8.46
N GLU A 29 1.80 12.29 9.49
CA GLU A 29 1.22 12.28 10.84
C GLU A 29 2.19 12.94 11.83
N GLU A 30 1.63 13.63 12.83
CA GLU A 30 2.42 14.22 13.91
C GLU A 30 2.86 13.16 14.93
N ASN A 31 1.99 12.20 15.21
CA ASN A 31 2.25 11.11 16.15
C ASN A 31 3.15 10.05 15.49
N GLU A 32 4.28 9.74 16.13
CA GLU A 32 5.23 8.73 15.66
C GLU A 32 4.63 7.32 15.59
N MET A 33 3.64 7.02 16.43
CA MET A 33 2.99 5.71 16.43
C MET A 33 2.08 5.52 15.22
N ASP A 34 1.50 6.60 14.69
CA ASP A 34 0.58 6.56 13.54
C ASP A 34 1.32 6.72 12.20
N LYS A 35 2.65 6.91 12.22
CA LYS A 35 3.45 7.04 11.00
C LYS A 35 3.57 5.71 10.28
N ALA A 36 3.28 5.74 8.99
CA ALA A 36 3.56 4.63 8.09
C ALA A 36 5.05 4.27 8.11
N ARG A 37 5.34 3.02 8.50
CA ARG A 37 6.69 2.45 8.55
C ARG A 37 6.95 1.49 7.40
N PHE A 38 5.95 0.72 7.00
CA PHE A 38 5.99 -0.18 5.86
C PHE A 38 4.74 0.00 4.99
N PHE A 39 4.78 -0.57 3.80
CA PHE A 39 3.68 -0.60 2.86
C PHE A 39 3.46 -2.01 2.33
N VAL A 40 2.20 -2.41 2.23
CA VAL A 40 1.80 -3.67 1.60
C VAL A 40 1.24 -3.33 0.23
N VAL A 41 1.86 -3.89 -0.81
CA VAL A 41 1.47 -3.69 -2.20
C VAL A 41 0.59 -4.86 -2.63
N TYR A 42 -0.63 -4.55 -3.05
CA TYR A 42 -1.59 -5.51 -3.55
C TYR A 42 -1.75 -5.38 -5.07
N ARG A 43 -1.85 -6.52 -5.76
CA ARG A 43 -2.27 -6.61 -7.16
C ARG A 43 -3.52 -7.48 -7.26
N PHE A 44 -4.53 -6.97 -7.95
CA PHE A 44 -5.78 -7.64 -8.26
C PHE A 44 -5.92 -7.85 -9.75
N GLU A 45 -6.69 -8.85 -10.16
CA GLU A 45 -7.01 -9.05 -11.57
C GLU A 45 -8.02 -7.99 -12.05
N LEU A 46 -7.95 -7.63 -13.34
CA LEU A 46 -8.78 -6.55 -13.92
C LEU A 46 -10.29 -6.78 -13.77
N ASN A 47 -10.72 -8.04 -13.69
CA ASN A 47 -12.12 -8.46 -13.59
C ASN A 47 -12.50 -8.92 -12.17
N GLU A 48 -11.68 -8.62 -11.17
CA GLU A 48 -11.96 -9.04 -9.80
C GLU A 48 -13.14 -8.26 -9.21
N PRO A 49 -14.17 -8.94 -8.64
CA PRO A 49 -15.40 -8.26 -8.22
C PRO A 49 -15.21 -7.35 -7.00
N ARG A 50 -14.19 -7.62 -6.17
CA ARG A 50 -13.89 -6.87 -4.94
C ARG A 50 -12.40 -6.88 -4.65
N TYR A 51 -11.87 -5.74 -4.22
CA TYR A 51 -10.46 -5.59 -3.83
C TYR A 51 -10.29 -5.77 -2.32
N LEU A 52 -10.34 -7.02 -1.85
CA LEU A 52 -10.18 -7.35 -0.43
C LEU A 52 -8.71 -7.53 -0.07
N LYS A 53 -8.34 -7.10 1.14
CA LYS A 53 -7.01 -7.35 1.71
C LYS A 53 -6.86 -8.85 1.99
N HIS A 54 -6.37 -9.59 1.00
CA HIS A 54 -6.13 -11.02 1.08
C HIS A 54 -4.65 -11.30 0.80
N LYS A 55 -4.06 -12.24 1.54
CA LYS A 55 -2.63 -12.58 1.43
C LYS A 55 -2.22 -12.96 0.00
N ASP A 56 -3.11 -13.60 -0.76
CA ASP A 56 -2.84 -14.04 -2.14
C ASP A 56 -2.78 -12.88 -3.14
N ARG A 57 -3.18 -11.67 -2.73
CA ARG A 57 -3.10 -10.45 -3.53
C ARG A 57 -1.86 -9.63 -3.20
N ILE A 58 -1.15 -9.95 -2.12
CA ILE A 58 0.09 -9.26 -1.73
C ILE A 58 1.20 -9.68 -2.70
N ILE A 59 1.79 -8.69 -3.37
CA ILE A 59 2.94 -8.90 -4.25
C ILE A 59 4.25 -8.41 -3.65
N SER A 60 4.18 -7.54 -2.63
CA SER A 60 5.36 -7.03 -1.92
C SER A 60 4.98 -6.42 -0.58
N ILE A 61 5.92 -6.45 0.36
CA ILE A 61 5.92 -5.65 1.58
C ILE A 61 7.25 -4.91 1.61
N THR A 62 7.22 -3.59 1.73
CA THR A 62 8.43 -2.77 1.58
C THR A 62 8.41 -1.56 2.53
N GLY A 63 9.60 -1.11 2.94
CA GLY A 63 9.76 0.18 3.63
C GLY A 63 9.89 1.36 2.66
N GLU A 64 9.95 1.08 1.36
CA GLU A 64 10.08 2.08 0.30
C GLU A 64 8.72 2.65 -0.12
N ASN A 65 8.73 3.89 -0.60
CA ASN A 65 7.55 4.56 -1.15
C ASN A 65 7.31 4.24 -2.64
N HIS A 66 7.92 3.16 -3.14
CA HIS A 66 7.84 2.76 -4.53
C HIS A 66 8.11 1.26 -4.71
N MET A 67 7.69 0.73 -5.86
CA MET A 67 8.01 -0.61 -6.33
C MET A 67 8.33 -0.58 -7.82
N SER A 68 9.53 -1.03 -8.18
CA SER A 68 10.00 -1.09 -9.57
C SER A 68 9.89 -2.49 -10.15
N PHE A 69 9.59 -2.57 -11.45
CA PHE A 69 9.43 -3.82 -12.19
C PHE A 69 10.45 -3.89 -13.31
N ILE A 70 11.18 -5.01 -13.39
CA ILE A 70 12.24 -5.21 -14.38
C ILE A 70 11.65 -5.37 -15.80
N ASN A 71 10.54 -6.08 -15.92
CA ASN A 71 9.92 -6.43 -17.22
C ASN A 71 8.64 -5.63 -17.51
N GLY A 72 8.56 -4.39 -16.98
CA GLY A 72 7.35 -3.59 -17.01
C GLY A 72 6.34 -4.00 -15.93
N ILE A 73 5.39 -3.12 -15.66
CA ILE A 73 4.38 -3.33 -14.62
C ILE A 73 3.33 -4.30 -15.17
N PRO A 74 3.10 -5.47 -14.55
CA PRO A 74 2.06 -6.39 -15.00
C PRO A 74 0.69 -5.71 -14.97
N LYS A 75 -0.15 -5.97 -15.98
CA LYS A 75 -1.52 -5.46 -16.01
C LYS A 75 -2.29 -5.87 -14.77
N GLY A 76 -3.25 -5.05 -14.34
CA GLY A 76 -4.06 -5.32 -13.15
C GLY A 76 -4.39 -4.05 -12.39
N VAL A 77 -5.03 -4.24 -11.24
CA VAL A 77 -5.36 -3.14 -10.34
C VAL A 77 -4.42 -3.19 -9.14
N TYR A 78 -3.72 -2.09 -8.89
CA TYR A 78 -2.79 -1.95 -7.79
C TYR A 78 -3.40 -1.08 -6.70
N ARG A 79 -3.23 -1.53 -5.45
CA ARG A 79 -3.59 -0.76 -4.24
C ARG A 79 -2.53 -0.97 -3.19
N VAL A 80 -2.29 0.05 -2.37
CA VAL A 80 -1.27 0.01 -1.32
C VAL A 80 -1.92 0.33 0.02
N SER A 81 -1.55 -0.40 1.07
CA SER A 81 -1.85 -0.03 2.46
C SER A 81 -0.55 0.33 3.19
N ALA A 82 -0.67 1.05 4.29
CA ALA A 82 0.42 1.36 5.21
C ALA A 82 0.32 0.47 6.45
N LEU A 83 1.49 0.12 7.00
CA LEU A 83 1.65 -0.48 8.32
C LEU A 83 2.41 0.49 9.20
N ASP A 84 1.95 0.67 10.44
CA ASP A 84 2.66 1.47 11.44
C ASP A 84 3.75 0.66 12.16
N ARG A 85 4.25 1.18 13.29
CA ARG A 85 5.27 0.52 14.11
C ARG A 85 4.75 -0.69 14.90
N THR A 86 3.44 -0.77 15.11
CA THR A 86 2.77 -1.86 15.84
C THR A 86 2.14 -2.90 14.91
N ASN A 87 2.24 -2.68 13.60
CA ASN A 87 1.67 -3.45 12.50
C ASN A 87 0.14 -3.31 12.35
N ASN A 88 -0.44 -2.20 12.81
CA ASN A 88 -1.80 -1.83 12.42
C ASN A 88 -1.79 -1.47 10.93
N GLU A 89 -2.74 -2.02 10.17
CA GLU A 89 -2.80 -1.84 8.71
C GLU A 89 -3.91 -0.88 8.31
N SER A 90 -3.55 0.14 7.52
CA SER A 90 -4.49 1.11 6.97
C SER A 90 -5.55 0.48 6.05
N GLN A 91 -6.54 1.29 5.69
CA GLN A 91 -7.36 1.01 4.50
C GLN A 91 -6.49 1.03 3.22
N LEU A 92 -6.99 0.41 2.16
CA LEU A 92 -6.33 0.44 0.86
C LEU A 92 -6.43 1.84 0.24
N SER A 93 -5.36 2.27 -0.42
CA SER A 93 -5.29 3.49 -1.22
C SER A 93 -6.36 3.55 -2.32
N THR A 94 -6.43 4.67 -3.03
CA THR A 94 -7.13 4.73 -4.32
C THR A 94 -6.61 3.65 -5.27
N LEU A 95 -7.48 3.18 -6.16
CA LEU A 95 -7.12 2.18 -7.16
C LEU A 95 -6.23 2.79 -8.24
N LEU A 96 -5.20 2.06 -8.64
CA LEU A 96 -4.37 2.36 -9.80
C LEU A 96 -4.55 1.25 -10.83
N LEU A 97 -5.14 1.59 -11.98
CA LEU A 97 -5.34 0.67 -13.09
C LEU A 97 -4.08 0.65 -13.97
N VAL A 98 -3.59 -0.55 -14.29
CA VAL A 98 -2.50 -0.79 -15.25
C VAL A 98 -3.05 -1.65 -16.37
N ASP A 99 -3.15 -1.07 -17.57
CA ASP A 99 -3.77 -1.65 -18.77
C ASP A 99 -2.77 -2.19 -19.80
#